data_AF-A0A2U9SZL9-F1
#
_entry.id   AF-A0A2U9SZL9-F1
#
_cell.length_a   1.000
_cell.length_b   1.000
_cell.length_c   1.000
_cell.angle_alpha   90.00
_cell.angle_beta   90.00
_cell.angle_gamma   90.00
#
_symmetry.space_group_name_H-M   'P 1'
#
loop_
_entity.id
_entity.type
_entity.pdbx_description
1 polymer ?
#
loop_
_entity_poly.entity_id
_entity_poly.type
_entity_poly.pdbx_seq_one_letter_code
_entity_poly.pdbx_strand_id
1 'polypeptide(L)'
;MRLRIHNRPRALRAIVGVLAAVPLAILAACAAPQSGQDGAQPQEQAQAESESPPMVGGDRDAHGCIGSAGYQWCESRNECVRPWELAASEGFEDSAEAFDSHCSAASAGDAPEG
;
A
#
# COMPACT_ATOMS: atom_id res chain seq x y z
N MET A 1 -8.37 26.23 34.36
CA MET A 1 -7.84 24.84 34.33
C MET A 1 -6.51 24.82 33.59
N ARG A 2 -5.38 24.56 34.26
CA ARG A 2 -4.11 24.24 33.59
C ARG A 2 -3.93 22.72 33.59
N LEU A 3 -3.91 22.13 32.40
CA LEU A 3 -3.77 20.70 32.15
C LEU A 3 -2.33 20.27 32.51
N ARG A 4 -2.14 19.47 33.56
CA ARG A 4 -0.83 18.88 33.88
C ARG A 4 -0.56 17.70 32.97
N ILE A 5 0.04 17.97 31.81
CA ILE A 5 0.64 16.97 30.94
C ILE A 5 1.81 16.33 31.72
N HIS A 6 1.59 15.13 32.27
CA HIS A 6 2.67 14.33 32.83
C HIS A 6 3.42 13.68 31.66
N ASN A 7 4.50 14.34 31.24
CA ASN A 7 5.52 13.82 30.34
C ASN A 7 6.22 12.64 31.05
N ARG A 8 5.92 11.40 30.65
CA ARG A 8 6.63 10.23 31.18
C ARG A 8 8.05 10.22 30.59
N PRO A 9 9.10 10.16 31.43
CA PRO A 9 10.47 10.15 30.95
C PRO A 9 10.70 8.90 30.09
N ARG A 10 11.23 9.14 28.88
CA ARG A 10 11.72 8.10 27.98
C ARG A 10 12.77 7.28 28.72
N ALA A 11 12.38 6.07 29.15
CA ALA A 11 13.28 5.15 29.82
C ALA A 11 14.49 4.90 28.93
N LEU A 12 15.64 5.08 29.56
CA LEU A 12 16.96 5.16 29.00
C LEU A 12 17.36 3.81 28.38
N ARG A 13 17.98 3.89 27.20
CA ARG A 13 18.81 2.87 26.56
C ARG A 13 19.69 2.15 27.58
N ALA A 14 19.60 0.81 27.65
CA ALA A 14 20.69 -0.05 28.13
C ALA A 14 20.40 -1.52 27.82
N ILE A 15 20.71 -1.99 26.60
CA ILE A 15 21.16 -3.38 26.42
C ILE A 15 22.44 -3.30 25.59
N VAL A 16 23.52 -3.15 26.34
CA VAL A 16 24.89 -3.39 25.95
C VAL A 16 25.03 -4.86 25.55
N GLY A 17 25.57 -5.08 24.36
CA GLY A 17 26.55 -6.14 24.07
C GLY A 17 26.12 -7.59 24.19
N VAL A 18 25.89 -8.23 23.04
CA VAL A 18 26.40 -9.59 22.82
C VAL A 18 27.02 -9.64 21.42
N LEU A 19 28.33 -9.40 21.38
CA LEU A 19 29.23 -9.87 20.33
C LEU A 19 29.35 -11.38 20.46
N ALA A 20 28.91 -12.15 19.47
CA ALA A 20 29.34 -13.55 19.34
C ALA A 20 29.25 -14.03 17.88
N ALA A 21 30.42 -14.10 17.26
CA ALA A 21 30.88 -15.07 16.26
C ALA A 21 29.97 -15.42 15.07
N VAL A 22 30.36 -14.90 13.90
CA VAL A 22 30.07 -15.50 12.58
C VAL A 22 31.01 -16.69 12.39
N PRO A 23 30.54 -17.95 12.32
CA PRO A 23 31.38 -19.02 11.83
C PRO A 23 31.39 -18.98 10.31
N LEU A 24 32.53 -18.55 9.79
CA LEU A 24 32.94 -18.74 8.41
C LEU A 24 33.29 -20.23 8.20
N ALA A 25 32.96 -20.73 7.01
CA ALA A 25 33.40 -21.98 6.38
C ALA A 25 32.59 -23.26 6.68
N ILE A 26 31.83 -23.72 5.67
CA ILE A 26 32.08 -25.03 5.02
C ILE A 26 31.85 -24.88 3.51
N LEU A 27 32.94 -24.79 2.74
CA LEU A 27 32.98 -25.10 1.32
C LEU A 27 33.11 -26.63 1.19
N ALA A 28 32.06 -27.33 0.79
CA ALA A 28 32.12 -28.74 0.39
C ALA A 28 31.33 -28.94 -0.89
N ALA A 29 32.05 -29.23 -1.98
CA ALA A 29 31.51 -29.44 -3.31
C ALA A 29 31.29 -30.93 -3.61
N CYS A 30 30.19 -31.21 -4.33
CA CYS A 30 29.92 -32.32 -5.27
C CYS A 30 29.75 -33.78 -4.76
N ALA A 31 28.52 -34.34 -4.88
CA ALA A 31 28.11 -35.27 -5.97
C ALA A 31 27.06 -36.35 -5.54
N ALA A 32 25.76 -36.17 -5.89
CA ALA A 32 24.80 -37.19 -6.38
C ALA A 32 23.34 -36.65 -6.44
N PRO A 33 22.49 -37.09 -7.38
CA PRO A 33 21.20 -36.46 -7.71
C PRO A 33 20.08 -36.90 -6.75
N GLN A 34 19.31 -35.94 -6.25
CA GLN A 34 18.08 -36.20 -5.50
C GLN A 34 16.92 -36.17 -6.49
N SER A 35 16.54 -37.36 -6.92
CA SER A 35 15.33 -37.64 -7.66
C SER A 35 14.09 -37.26 -6.84
N GLY A 36 13.18 -36.48 -7.43
CA GLY A 36 11.75 -36.46 -7.08
C GLY A 36 11.34 -35.62 -5.88
N GLN A 37 10.95 -34.37 -6.13
CA GLN A 37 9.98 -33.62 -5.31
C GLN A 37 9.03 -32.83 -6.23
N ASP A 38 8.22 -33.56 -6.97
CA ASP A 38 6.89 -33.09 -7.37
C ASP A 38 6.00 -33.15 -6.12
N GLY A 39 5.55 -31.98 -5.64
CA GLY A 39 4.76 -31.90 -4.43
C GLY A 39 4.52 -30.45 -4.02
N ALA A 40 3.63 -29.78 -4.74
CA ALA A 40 3.06 -28.52 -4.34
C ALA A 40 2.39 -28.66 -2.96
N GLN A 41 2.98 -28.10 -1.90
CA GLN A 41 2.31 -27.60 -0.70
C GLN A 41 3.17 -26.51 -0.01
N PRO A 42 2.83 -25.22 -0.15
CA PRO A 42 3.28 -24.20 0.77
C PRO A 42 2.77 -24.51 2.18
N GLN A 43 3.68 -25.06 2.98
CA GLN A 43 3.93 -24.80 4.39
C GLN A 43 2.76 -24.12 5.14
N GLU A 44 1.88 -24.98 5.64
CA GLU A 44 1.15 -24.88 6.90
C GLU A 44 2.11 -24.44 8.04
N GLN A 45 2.21 -23.15 8.30
CA GLN A 45 2.71 -22.61 9.56
C GLN A 45 1.53 -21.96 10.28
N ALA A 46 1.03 -22.67 11.29
CA ALA A 46 0.02 -22.22 12.22
C ALA A 46 0.42 -20.89 12.87
N GLN A 47 -0.12 -19.79 12.35
CA GLN A 47 -0.32 -18.55 13.09
C GLN A 47 -1.83 -18.38 13.26
N ALA A 48 -2.34 -18.94 14.36
CA ALA A 48 -3.61 -18.51 14.91
C ALA A 48 -3.43 -17.13 15.54
N GLU A 49 -3.44 -16.08 14.72
CA GLU A 49 -3.56 -14.70 15.15
C GLU A 49 -4.78 -14.11 14.45
N SER A 50 -5.95 -14.33 15.06
CA SER A 50 -7.22 -13.63 14.82
C SER A 50 -7.42 -13.12 13.38
N GLU A 51 -7.78 -14.01 12.46
CA GLU A 51 -8.19 -13.63 11.10
C GLU A 51 -9.58 -12.97 11.16
N SER A 52 -9.58 -11.71 11.60
CA SER A 52 -10.70 -10.81 11.35
C SER A 52 -10.80 -10.61 9.84
N PRO A 53 -12.01 -10.56 9.27
CA PRO A 53 -12.16 -10.33 7.84
C PRO A 53 -11.38 -9.06 7.45
N PRO A 54 -10.69 -9.05 6.29
CA PRO A 54 -9.99 -7.87 5.83
C PRO A 54 -10.96 -6.70 5.85
N MET A 55 -10.59 -5.63 6.55
CA MET A 55 -11.46 -4.46 6.64
C MET A 55 -11.65 -3.87 5.24
N VAL A 56 -12.90 -3.80 4.78
CA VAL A 56 -13.28 -3.15 3.53
C VAL A 56 -12.83 -1.68 3.59
N GLY A 57 -12.14 -1.23 2.55
CA GLY A 57 -11.59 0.14 2.47
C GLY A 57 -10.27 0.35 3.21
N GLY A 58 -9.48 -0.70 3.45
CA GLY A 58 -8.11 -0.59 3.98
C GLY A 58 -7.10 -0.04 2.97
N ASP A 59 -7.47 0.06 1.70
CA ASP A 59 -6.66 0.44 0.53
C ASP A 59 -6.75 1.94 0.19
N ARG A 60 -6.78 2.79 1.21
CA ARG A 60 -6.79 4.25 1.02
C ARG A 60 -5.44 4.75 0.50
N ASP A 61 -5.46 5.62 -0.50
CA ASP A 61 -4.28 6.35 -0.98
C ASP A 61 -3.94 7.58 -0.10
N ALA A 62 -2.97 8.40 -0.55
CA ALA A 62 -2.54 9.61 0.14
C ALA A 62 -3.65 10.68 0.27
N HIS A 63 -4.63 10.67 -0.64
CA HIS A 63 -5.80 11.54 -0.62
C HIS A 63 -6.98 10.92 0.13
N GLY A 64 -6.85 9.68 0.60
CA GLY A 64 -7.89 8.92 1.27
C GLY A 64 -8.86 8.22 0.32
N CYS A 65 -8.57 8.17 -0.98
CA CYS A 65 -9.41 7.50 -1.97
C CYS A 65 -9.25 5.98 -1.87
N ILE A 66 -10.35 5.25 -1.94
CA ILE A 66 -10.39 3.79 -1.86
C ILE A 66 -10.38 3.22 -3.28
N GLY A 67 -9.21 2.80 -3.75
CA GLY A 67 -9.04 2.30 -5.12
C GLY A 67 -9.88 1.06 -5.43
N SER A 68 -10.04 0.16 -4.47
CA SER A 68 -10.86 -1.06 -4.57
C SER A 68 -12.35 -0.78 -4.74
N ALA A 69 -12.81 0.38 -4.26
CA ALA A 69 -14.17 0.87 -4.46
C ALA A 69 -14.32 1.72 -5.73
N GLY A 70 -13.23 1.89 -6.50
CA GLY A 70 -13.25 2.64 -7.75
C GLY A 70 -13.05 4.14 -7.61
N TYR A 71 -12.66 4.62 -6.44
CA TYR A 71 -12.43 6.04 -6.21
C TYR A 71 -11.05 6.46 -6.69
N GLN A 72 -10.98 7.64 -7.29
CA GLN A 72 -9.77 8.27 -7.81
C GLN A 72 -9.76 9.74 -7.46
N TRP A 73 -8.58 10.27 -7.11
CA TRP A 73 -8.43 11.67 -6.76
C TRP A 73 -8.62 12.58 -7.97
N CYS A 74 -9.42 13.62 -7.82
CA CYS A 74 -9.63 14.65 -8.82
C CYS A 74 -9.18 16.01 -8.28
N GLU A 75 -8.08 16.56 -8.80
CA GLU A 75 -7.51 17.83 -8.32
C GLU A 75 -8.50 18.99 -8.47
N SER A 76 -9.18 19.08 -9.61
CA SER A 76 -10.14 20.15 -9.91
C SER A 76 -11.32 20.20 -8.93
N ARG A 77 -11.68 19.05 -8.36
CA ARG A 77 -12.81 18.91 -7.42
C ARG A 77 -12.37 18.77 -5.97
N ASN A 78 -11.08 18.56 -5.73
CA ASN A 78 -10.50 18.28 -4.42
C ASN A 78 -11.27 17.14 -3.69
N GLU A 79 -11.72 16.14 -4.45
CA GLU A 79 -12.53 15.04 -3.93
C GLU A 79 -12.18 13.71 -4.63
N CYS A 80 -12.50 12.60 -3.96
CA CYS A 80 -12.41 11.28 -4.54
C CYS A 80 -13.70 10.99 -5.34
N VAL A 81 -13.56 10.79 -6.64
CA VAL A 81 -14.67 10.53 -7.58
C VAL A 81 -14.52 9.17 -8.23
N ARG A 82 -15.60 8.63 -8.80
CA ARG A 82 -15.55 7.45 -9.67
C ARG A 82 -15.51 7.92 -11.13
N PRO A 83 -14.44 7.65 -11.90
CA PRO A 83 -14.28 8.20 -13.25
C PRO A 83 -15.50 7.99 -14.16
N TRP A 84 -16.11 6.80 -14.13
CA TRP A 84 -17.29 6.47 -14.95
C TRP A 84 -18.57 7.15 -14.51
N GLU A 85 -18.75 7.42 -13.22
CA GLU A 85 -19.90 8.19 -12.76
C GLU A 85 -19.74 9.65 -13.15
N LEU A 86 -18.52 10.19 -13.00
CA LEU A 86 -18.22 11.54 -13.40
C LEU A 86 -18.38 11.71 -14.92
N ALA A 87 -17.84 10.80 -15.71
CA ALA A 87 -17.99 10.76 -17.17
C ALA A 87 -19.46 10.71 -17.60
N ALA A 88 -20.26 9.85 -16.99
CA ALA A 88 -21.70 9.77 -17.27
C ALA A 88 -22.46 11.04 -16.87
N SER A 89 -22.04 11.73 -15.81
CA SER A 89 -22.69 12.95 -15.33
C SER A 89 -22.31 14.20 -16.11
N GLU A 90 -21.05 14.31 -16.53
CA GLU A 90 -20.49 15.49 -17.20
C GLU A 90 -20.47 15.33 -18.73
N GLY A 91 -20.65 14.11 -19.24
CA GLY A 91 -20.78 13.83 -20.66
C GLY A 91 -19.45 13.74 -21.43
N PHE A 92 -18.38 13.25 -20.79
CA PHE A 92 -17.11 12.94 -21.45
C PHE A 92 -16.88 11.43 -21.58
N GLU A 93 -15.81 11.04 -22.30
CA GLU A 93 -15.48 9.63 -22.54
C GLU A 93 -15.06 8.92 -21.24
N ASP A 94 -15.55 7.70 -21.01
CA ASP A 94 -15.15 6.86 -19.87
C ASP A 94 -13.74 6.24 -20.09
N SER A 95 -12.74 7.12 -20.15
CA SER A 95 -11.34 6.78 -20.42
C SER A 95 -10.44 7.45 -19.38
N ALA A 96 -9.34 6.80 -19.03
CA ALA A 96 -8.39 7.33 -18.05
C ALA A 96 -7.79 8.68 -18.50
N GLU A 97 -7.53 8.85 -19.79
CA GLU A 97 -7.02 10.10 -20.36
C GLU A 97 -8.04 11.25 -20.28
N ALA A 98 -9.31 10.95 -20.56
CA ALA A 98 -10.38 11.93 -20.48
C ALA A 98 -10.65 12.35 -19.02
N PHE A 99 -10.58 11.39 -18.10
CA PHE A 99 -10.65 11.65 -16.67
C PHE A 99 -9.49 12.52 -16.18
N ASP A 100 -8.25 12.19 -16.55
CA ASP A 100 -7.06 12.98 -16.20
C ASP A 100 -7.21 14.42 -16.72
N SER A 101 -7.59 14.59 -17.98
CA SER A 101 -7.83 15.90 -18.57
C SER A 101 -8.90 16.70 -17.81
N HIS A 102 -10.01 16.04 -17.44
CA HIS A 102 -11.09 16.68 -16.67
C HIS A 102 -10.66 17.05 -15.24
N CYS A 103 -9.85 16.20 -14.62
CA CYS A 103 -9.43 16.37 -13.23
C CYS A 103 -8.18 17.23 -13.05
N SER A 104 -7.36 17.40 -14.08
CA SER A 104 -6.16 18.24 -14.10
C SER A 104 -6.43 19.72 -14.41
N ALA A 105 -7.69 20.09 -14.71
CA ALA A 105 -8.09 21.44 -15.14
C ALA A 105 -7.87 22.58 -14.12
N ALA A 106 -7.41 22.29 -12.90
CA ALA A 106 -6.92 23.32 -11.97
C ALA A 106 -5.58 23.94 -12.40
N SER A 107 -4.85 23.33 -13.35
CA SER A 107 -3.53 23.81 -13.79
C SER A 107 -3.47 24.34 -15.22
N ALA A 108 -4.50 24.16 -16.05
CA ALA A 108 -4.49 24.69 -17.40
C ALA A 108 -5.91 24.96 -17.90
N GLY A 109 -6.22 26.25 -18.11
CA GLY A 109 -7.13 26.61 -19.18
C GLY A 109 -6.48 26.24 -20.49
N ASP A 110 -6.72 25.02 -20.97
CA ASP A 110 -6.43 24.61 -22.34
C ASP A 110 -7.79 24.36 -23.01
N ALA A 111 -8.17 25.32 -23.85
CA ALA A 111 -9.36 25.23 -24.66
C ALA A 111 -9.15 24.18 -25.76
N PRO A 112 -10.12 23.30 -26.06
CA PRO A 112 -9.98 22.40 -27.20
C PRO A 112 -9.91 23.22 -28.50
N GLU A 113 -8.77 23.18 -29.18
CA GLU A 113 -8.63 23.66 -30.54
C GLU A 113 -9.22 22.65 -31.53
N GLY A 114 -10.15 23.13 -32.38
CA GLY A 114 -10.40 22.58 -33.72
C GLY A 114 -11.66 21.76 -33.92
#